data_AF-A0A4Q3YNJ7-F1
#
_entry.id   AF-A0A4Q3YNJ7-F1
#
_cell.length_a   1.000
_cell.length_b   1.000
_cell.length_c   1.000
_cell.angle_alpha   90.00
_cell.angle_beta   90.00
_cell.angle_gamma   90.00
#
_symmetry.space_group_name_H-M   'P 1'
#
loop_
_entity.id
_entity.type
_entity.pdbx_description
1 polymer ?
#
loop_
_entity_poly.entity_id
_entity_poly.type
_entity_poly.pdbx_seq_one_letter_code
_entity_poly.pdbx_strand_id
1 'polypeptide(L)' 'GKVVGFSGGTGAAFALIPAQNATGNWIKVVQRVPVRIALDPKELAAHPLRVGLSMEAEVDVSDD' A
#
# COMPACT_ATOMS: atom_id res chain seq x y z
N GLY A 1 1.01 11.77 -10.04
CA GLY A 1 2.08 11.26 -9.16
C GLY A 1 2.68 10.00 -9.73
N LYS A 2 3.82 9.52 -9.21
CA LYS A 2 4.49 8.29 -9.66
C LYS A 2 4.70 7.33 -8.50
N VAL A 3 4.46 6.04 -8.72
CA VAL A 3 4.84 5.00 -7.75
C VAL A 3 6.36 4.92 -7.70
N VAL A 4 6.95 5.18 -6.53
CA VAL A 4 8.41 5.16 -6.33
C VAL A 4 8.89 3.90 -5.64
N GLY A 5 7.96 3.07 -5.16
CA GLY A 5 8.26 1.78 -4.59
C GLY A 5 7.12 1.22 -3.76
N PHE A 6 7.28 -0.03 -3.38
CA PHE A 6 6.42 -0.75 -2.46
C PHE A 6 7.29 -1.34 -1.35
N SER A 7 6.72 -1.57 -0.16
CA SER A 7 7.46 -2.32 0.86
C SER A 7 7.64 -3.76 0.41
N GLY A 8 8.81 -4.37 0.65
CA GLY A 8 9.17 -5.71 0.17
C GLY A 8 8.36 -6.89 0.74
N GLY A 9 7.28 -6.62 1.48
CA GLY A 9 6.38 -7.61 2.02
C GLY A 9 5.23 -6.96 2.81
N THR A 10 4.24 -7.77 3.15
CA THR A 10 3.15 -7.40 4.05
C THR A 10 3.65 -7.53 5.50
N GLY A 11 3.02 -6.87 6.47
CA GLY A 11 3.43 -6.96 7.89
C GLY A 11 3.48 -8.40 8.43
N ALA A 12 2.73 -9.32 7.83
CA ALA A 12 2.73 -10.75 8.18
C ALA A 12 4.01 -11.49 7.73
N ALA A 13 4.69 -11.02 6.67
CA ALA A 13 5.95 -11.62 6.21
C ALA A 13 7.11 -11.43 7.21
N PHE A 14 6.98 -10.48 8.14
CA PHE A 14 7.97 -10.15 9.16
C PHE A 14 7.51 -10.50 10.57
N ALA A 15 6.39 -11.21 10.72
CA ALA A 15 5.85 -11.58 12.02
C ALA A 15 6.70 -12.67 12.67
N LEU A 16 7.04 -12.48 13.95
CA LEU A 16 7.80 -13.45 14.74
C LEU A 16 7.05 -14.78 14.90
N ILE A 17 5.71 -14.72 14.87
CA ILE A 17 4.82 -15.88 14.95
C ILE A 17 3.94 -15.90 13.69
N PRO A 18 4.03 -16.94 12.84
CA PRO A 18 3.20 -17.04 11.65
C PRO A 18 1.76 -17.35 12.01
N ALA A 19 0.82 -16.94 11.16
CA ALA A 19 -0.59 -17.27 11.34
C ALA A 19 -0.80 -18.78 11.21
N GLN A 20 -1.18 -19.44 12.31
CA GLN A 20 -1.54 -20.85 12.30
C GLN A 20 -3.01 -21.02 11.92
N ASN A 21 -3.28 -21.13 10.62
CA ASN A 21 -4.61 -21.52 10.11
C ASN A 21 -4.78 -23.04 10.19
N ALA A 22 -4.79 -23.60 11.40
CA ALA A 22 -4.89 -25.04 11.64
C ALA A 22 -6.25 -25.39 12.23
N THR A 23 -7.32 -25.47 11.42
CA THR A 23 -8.62 -26.07 11.84
C THR A 23 -9.62 -26.34 10.70
N GLY A 24 -9.24 -26.26 9.43
CA GLY A 24 -10.15 -26.58 8.32
C GLY A 24 -11.22 -25.52 8.02
N ASN A 25 -11.17 -24.35 8.67
CA ASN A 25 -12.01 -23.21 8.33
C ASN A 25 -11.24 -22.28 7.36
N TRP A 26 -11.73 -22.14 6.14
CA TRP A 26 -11.14 -21.23 5.15
C TRP A 26 -11.54 -19.79 5.48
N ILE A 27 -10.62 -19.02 6.07
CA ILE A 27 -10.81 -17.59 6.33
C ILE A 27 -9.96 -16.79 5.34
N LYS A 28 -10.60 -15.91 4.56
CA LYS A 28 -9.89 -14.98 3.67
C LYS A 28 -9.18 -13.92 4.52
N VAL A 29 -7.86 -14.07 4.66
CA VAL A 29 -7.02 -13.05 5.29
C VAL A 29 -6.55 -12.06 4.23
N VAL A 30 -7.00 -10.82 4.32
CA VAL A 30 -6.53 -9.74 3.45
C VAL A 30 -5.17 -9.27 3.93
N GLN A 31 -4.16 -9.36 3.06
CA GLN A 31 -2.86 -8.75 3.30
C GLN A 31 -2.69 -7.51 2.44
N ARG A 32 -2.36 -6.38 3.06
CA ARG A 32 -2.14 -5.11 2.37
C ARG A 32 -0.65 -4.88 2.20
N VAL A 33 -0.25 -4.44 1.01
CA VAL A 33 1.11 -4.02 0.69
C VAL A 33 1.13 -2.49 0.63
N PRO A 34 1.86 -1.82 1.54
CA PRO A 34 2.10 -0.39 1.46
C PRO A 34 2.79 0.01 0.14
N VAL A 35 2.24 1.01 -0.54
CA VAL A 35 2.81 1.62 -1.75
C VAL A 35 3.18 3.06 -1.44
N ARG A 36 4.36 3.49 -1.90
CA ARG A 36 4.83 4.87 -1.78
C ARG A 36 4.69 5.59 -3.11
N ILE A 37 4.00 6.73 -3.09
CA ILE A 37 3.73 7.56 -4.26
C ILE A 37 4.47 8.89 -4.07
N ALA A 38 5.25 9.31 -5.07
CA ALA A 38 5.79 10.65 -5.14
C ALA A 38 4.84 11.56 -5.93
N LEU A 39 4.61 12.75 -5.39
CA LEU A 39 3.82 13.81 -6.04
C LEU A 39 4.77 14.88 -6.59
N ASP A 40 4.34 15.62 -7.60
CA ASP A 40 5.12 16.75 -8.10
C ASP A 40 5.16 17.85 -7.02
N PRO A 41 6.35 18.32 -6.59
CA PRO A 41 6.48 19.41 -5.62
C PRO A 41 5.77 20.70 -6.04
N LYS A 42 5.71 21.00 -7.34
CA LYS A 42 5.05 22.21 -7.86
C LYS A 42 3.54 22.13 -7.68
N GLU A 43 2.95 20.98 -7.96
CA GLU A 43 1.52 20.75 -7.75
C GLU A 43 1.16 20.82 -6.27
N LEU A 44 2.01 20.27 -5.40
CA LEU A 44 1.78 20.32 -3.95
C LEU A 44 1.90 21.74 -3.39
N ALA A 45 2.78 22.57 -3.97
CA ALA A 45 2.88 23.98 -3.60
C ALA A 45 1.64 24.77 -4.02
N ALA A 46 1.08 24.48 -5.19
CA ALA A 46 -0.16 25.10 -5.67
C ALA A 46 -1.41 24.57 -4.94
N HIS A 47 -1.41 23.29 -4.56
CA HIS A 47 -2.54 22.58 -3.96
C HIS A 47 -2.06 21.77 -2.73
N PRO A 48 -1.84 22.44 -1.59
CA PRO A 48 -1.26 21.79 -0.42
C PRO A 48 -2.21 20.76 0.19
N LEU A 49 -1.75 19.51 0.27
CA LEU A 49 -2.43 18.41 0.96
C LEU A 49 -2.16 18.46 2.48
N ARG A 50 -3.15 18.06 3.27
CA ARG A 50 -3.04 17.94 4.73
C ARG A 50 -2.93 16.47 5.13
N VAL A 51 -2.21 16.23 6.22
CA VAL A 51 -2.11 14.90 6.83
C VAL A 51 -3.49 14.46 7.32
N GLY A 52 -3.83 13.19 7.09
CA GLY A 52 -5.09 12.60 7.51
C GLY A 52 -6.22 12.69 6.48
N LEU A 53 -5.97 13.28 5.31
CA LEU A 53 -6.92 13.25 4.19
C LEU A 53 -6.97 11.86 3.55
N SER A 54 -8.18 11.45 3.18
CA SER A 54 -8.42 10.28 2.34
C SER A 54 -8.49 10.70 0.87
N MET A 55 -8.07 9.81 -0.02
CA MET A 55 -8.22 10.00 -1.47
C MET A 55 -8.56 8.66 -2.13
N GLU A 56 -9.21 8.74 -3.28
CA GLU A 56 -9.31 7.64 -4.22
C GLU A 56 -8.14 7.71 -5.20
N ALA A 57 -7.52 6.57 -5.51
CA ALA A 57 -6.33 6.51 -6.33
C ALA A 57 -6.45 5.36 -7.32
N GLU A 58 -6.19 5.65 -8.59
CA GLU A 58 -6.08 4.66 -9.65
C GLU A 58 -4.59 4.49 -9.99
N VAL A 59 -4.16 3.25 -10.16
CA VAL A 59 -2.77 2.90 -10.47
C VAL A 59 -2.76 2.08 -11.74
N ASP A 60 -2.03 2.56 -12.74
CA ASP A 60 -1.72 1.78 -13.94
C ASP A 60 -0.60 0.78 -13.63
N VAL A 61 -0.82 -0.48 -14.00
CA VAL A 61 0.08 -1.62 -13.77
C VAL A 61 0.51 -2.29 -15.09
N SER A 62 0.19 -1.66 -16.22
CA SER A 62 0.58 -2.15 -17.55
C SER A 62 2.09 -1.98 -17.74
N ASP A 63 2.75 -2.98 -18.34
CA ASP A 63 4.10 -2.82 -18.89
C ASP A 63 3.99 -2.15 -20.27
N ASP A 64 4.85 -1.17 -20.56
CA ASP A 64 5.00 -0.55 -21.90
C ASP A 64 5.53 -1.55 -22.95
#